data_AF-A0A932B6P1-F1
#
_entry.id   AF-A0A932B6P1-F1
#
_cell.length_a   1.000
_cell.length_b   1.000
_cell.length_c   1.000
_cell.angle_alpha   90.00
_cell.angle_beta   90.00
_cell.angle_gamma   90.00
#
_symmetry.space_group_name_H-M   'P 1'
#
loop_
_entity.id
_entity.type
_entity.pdbx_description
1 polymer ?
#
loop_
_entity_poly.entity_id
_entity_poly.type
_entity_poly.pdbx_seq_one_letter_code
_entity_poly.pdbx_strand_id
1 'polypeptide(L)'
;LQAGLSTSFDVSKWATDDSETAESPLGSVHQEMSQAHAKDPAVFVALNWRGVPGLQLGGSGFSGNGGQGQAAAVGNGLRVTLWDLHARYTLGALDLSSVYARGTI
;
A
#
# COMPACT_ATOMS: atom_id res chain seq x y z
N LEU A 1 8.81 -8.60 -13.68
CA LEU A 1 7.46 -8.72 -13.07
C LEU A 1 7.64 -9.44 -11.74
N GLN A 2 7.04 -8.91 -10.69
CA GLN A 2 6.94 -9.55 -9.37
C GLN A 2 5.47 -9.56 -8.97
N ALA A 3 5.00 -10.64 -8.36
CA ALA A 3 3.67 -10.73 -7.80
C ALA A 3 3.66 -11.71 -6.64
N GLY A 4 2.70 -11.59 -5.73
CA GLY A 4 2.60 -12.52 -4.61
C GLY A 4 1.37 -12.29 -3.74
N LEU A 5 1.26 -13.17 -2.76
CA LEU A 5 0.27 -13.08 -1.69
C LEU A 5 0.95 -12.58 -0.43
N SER A 6 0.22 -11.76 0.32
CA SER A 6 0.61 -11.27 1.64
C SER A 6 -0.62 -11.33 2.55
N THR A 7 -0.41 -11.09 3.83
CA THR A 7 -1.46 -10.69 4.74
C THR A 7 -1.78 -9.21 4.53
N SER A 8 -3.05 -8.82 4.66
CA SER A 8 -3.45 -7.41 4.52
C SER A 8 -3.10 -6.56 5.75
N PHE A 9 -3.30 -5.24 5.63
CA PHE A 9 -3.26 -4.34 6.78
C PHE A 9 -4.44 -4.59 7.71
N ASP A 10 -4.36 -4.10 8.94
CA ASP A 10 -5.47 -4.10 9.87
C ASP A 10 -5.86 -2.65 10.15
N VAL A 11 -7.00 -2.25 9.61
CA VAL A 11 -7.57 -0.91 9.77
C VAL A 11 -8.86 -0.97 10.58
N SER A 12 -9.14 -2.10 11.26
CA SER A 12 -10.37 -2.30 12.05
C SER A 12 -10.51 -1.31 13.21
N LYS A 13 -9.38 -0.75 13.68
CA LYS A 13 -9.28 0.23 14.76
C LYS A 13 -9.24 1.69 14.28
N TRP A 14 -9.33 1.93 12.96
CA TRP A 14 -9.28 3.30 12.44
C TRP A 14 -10.56 4.07 12.77
N ALA A 15 -10.42 5.21 13.44
CA ALA A 15 -11.53 6.07 13.83
C ALA A 15 -11.82 7.09 12.71
N THR A 16 -12.87 6.89 11.91
CA THR A 16 -13.15 7.74 10.75
C THR A 16 -13.73 9.12 11.09
N ASP A 17 -14.04 9.36 12.36
CA ASP A 17 -14.68 10.57 12.89
C ASP A 17 -13.69 11.57 13.52
N ASP A 18 -12.40 11.23 13.58
CA ASP A 18 -11.34 12.10 14.09
C ASP A 18 -10.49 12.68 12.94
N SER A 19 -10.42 14.01 12.87
CA SER A 19 -9.63 14.73 11.86
C SER A 19 -8.14 14.42 11.92
N GLU A 20 -7.59 14.12 13.11
CA GLU A 20 -6.17 13.79 13.27
C GLU A 20 -5.83 12.44 12.61
N THR A 21 -6.74 11.48 12.68
CA THR A 21 -6.53 10.14 12.09
C THR A 21 -6.87 10.07 10.60
N ALA A 22 -7.59 11.07 10.07
CA ALA A 22 -7.91 11.19 8.66
C ALA A 22 -6.69 11.54 7.80
N GLU A 23 -5.73 12.29 8.34
CA GLU A 23 -4.49 12.67 7.63
C GLU A 23 -3.50 11.51 7.51
N SER A 24 -3.49 10.60 8.48
CA SER A 24 -2.62 9.43 8.47
C SER A 24 -3.34 8.16 8.95
N PRO A 25 -4.27 7.59 8.14
CA PRO A 25 -5.03 6.42 8.53
C PRO A 25 -4.14 5.22 8.88
N LEU A 26 -3.15 4.91 8.04
CA LEU A 26 -2.20 3.81 8.27
C LEU A 26 -1.20 4.10 9.40
N GLY A 27 -0.96 5.37 9.74
CA GLY A 27 -0.14 5.73 10.90
C GLY A 27 -0.91 5.63 12.21
N SER A 28 -2.22 5.84 12.17
CA SER A 28 -3.10 5.78 13.35
C SER A 28 -3.41 4.35 13.81
N VAL A 29 -3.20 3.36 12.94
CA VAL A 29 -3.41 1.94 13.24
C VAL A 29 -2.08 1.21 13.36
N HIS A 30 -1.93 0.42 14.42
CA HIS A 30 -0.79 -0.47 14.60
C HIS A 30 -1.25 -1.81 15.16
N GLN A 31 -0.49 -2.85 14.82
CA GLN A 31 -0.61 -4.15 15.47
C GLN A 31 0.50 -4.31 16.51
N GLU A 32 0.11 -4.81 17.67
CA GLU A 32 1.03 -5.22 18.73
C GLU A 32 1.29 -6.72 18.57
N MET A 33 2.52 -7.16 18.83
CA MET A 33 3.02 -8.49 18.45
C MET A 33 2.08 -9.66 18.79
N SER A 34 1.53 -9.72 20.02
CA SER A 34 0.62 -10.79 20.44
C SER A 34 -0.83 -10.62 19.95
N GLN A 35 -1.18 -9.43 19.44
CA GLN A 35 -2.49 -9.03 18.93
C GLN A 35 -2.48 -8.87 17.40
N ALA A 36 -1.44 -9.37 16.72
CA ALA A 36 -1.34 -9.27 15.27
C ALA A 36 -2.32 -10.21 14.59
N HIS A 37 -3.30 -9.66 13.88
CA HIS A 37 -4.29 -10.42 13.13
C HIS A 37 -3.84 -10.64 11.67
N ALA A 38 -4.02 -11.87 11.19
CA ALA A 38 -3.52 -12.32 9.89
C ALA A 38 -4.53 -13.15 9.08
N LYS A 39 -5.82 -12.85 9.22
CA LYS A 39 -6.91 -13.63 8.63
C LYS A 39 -7.19 -13.28 7.17
N ASP A 40 -6.99 -12.03 6.77
CA ASP A 40 -7.39 -11.54 5.45
C ASP A 40 -6.19 -11.48 4.48
N PRO A 41 -6.26 -12.22 3.35
CA PRO A 41 -5.20 -12.20 2.35
C PRO A 41 -5.23 -10.90 1.53
N ALA A 42 -4.05 -10.53 1.05
CA ALA A 42 -3.83 -9.44 0.12
C ALA A 42 -3.00 -9.93 -1.07
N VAL A 43 -3.17 -9.25 -2.19
CA VAL A 43 -2.40 -9.50 -3.41
C VAL A 43 -1.54 -8.29 -3.71
N PHE A 44 -0.34 -8.53 -4.23
CA PHE A 44 0.49 -7.46 -4.78
C PHE A 44 1.06 -7.84 -6.14
N VAL A 45 1.31 -6.81 -6.95
CA VAL A 45 1.95 -6.91 -8.26
C VAL A 45 2.88 -5.73 -8.46
N ALA A 46 4.03 -5.96 -9.09
CA ALA A 46 4.99 -4.93 -9.42
C ALA A 46 5.60 -5.19 -10.80
N LEU A 47 5.65 -4.13 -11.60
CA LEU A 47 6.19 -4.14 -12.95
C LEU A 47 7.31 -3.13 -13.06
N ASN A 48 8.38 -3.53 -13.74
CA ASN A 48 9.55 -2.71 -14.00
C ASN A 48 9.95 -2.91 -15.45
N TRP A 49 10.22 -1.80 -16.13
CA TRP A 49 10.60 -1.73 -17.53
C TRP A 49 11.87 -0.90 -17.69
N ARG A 50 12.79 -1.40 -18.50
CA ARG A 50 14.13 -0.83 -18.76
C ARG A 50 14.49 -0.93 -20.24
N GLY A 51 13.59 -0.50 -21.12
CA GLY A 51 13.80 -0.63 -22.57
C GLY A 51 14.68 0.46 -23.18
N VAL A 52 14.92 1.56 -22.47
CA VAL A 52 15.81 2.66 -22.89
C VAL A 52 16.98 2.73 -21.92
N PRO A 53 18.24 2.81 -22.40
CA PRO A 53 19.41 2.97 -21.55
C PRO A 53 19.27 4.17 -20.60
N GLY A 54 19.56 3.96 -19.33
CA GLY A 54 19.44 5.00 -18.30
C GLY A 54 18.02 5.25 -17.80
N LEU A 55 16.96 4.77 -18.47
CA LEU A 55 15.58 4.94 -18.03
C LEU A 55 15.03 3.66 -17.38
N GLN A 56 14.52 3.81 -16.16
CA GLN A 56 13.70 2.84 -15.46
C GLN A 56 12.31 3.43 -15.25
N LEU A 57 11.28 2.70 -15.69
CA LEU A 57 9.89 3.00 -15.40
C LEU A 57 9.28 1.78 -14.71
N GLY A 58 8.44 2.01 -13.72
CA GLY A 58 7.76 0.94 -13.04
C GLY A 58 6.57 1.42 -12.25
N GLY A 59 5.90 0.45 -11.64
CA GLY A 59 4.80 0.71 -10.75
C GLY A 59 4.45 -0.56 -10.00
N SER A 60 3.81 -0.39 -8.86
CA SER A 60 3.29 -1.50 -8.07
C SER A 60 1.87 -1.23 -7.62
N GLY A 61 1.17 -2.30 -7.26
CA GLY A 61 -0.18 -2.27 -6.76
C GLY A 61 -0.35 -3.33 -5.68
N PHE A 62 -1.13 -2.99 -4.67
CA PHE A 62 -1.50 -3.82 -3.54
C PHE A 62 -3.00 -3.68 -3.30
N SER A 63 -3.68 -4.79 -3.01
CA SER A 63 -5.08 -4.75 -2.58
C SER A 63 -5.38 -5.88 -1.60
N GLY A 64 -6.09 -5.57 -0.51
CA GLY A 64 -6.52 -6.56 0.48
C GLY A 64 -7.66 -6.06 1.36
N ASN A 65 -8.32 -6.97 2.06
CA ASN A 65 -9.35 -6.63 3.05
C ASN A 65 -8.67 -6.24 4.37
N GLY A 66 -8.97 -5.04 4.87
CA GLY A 66 -8.38 -4.47 6.07
C GLY A 66 -9.09 -4.80 7.38
N GLY A 67 -10.15 -5.61 7.33
CA GLY A 67 -10.94 -5.96 8.52
C GLY A 67 -10.33 -7.05 9.42
N GLN A 68 -9.43 -7.88 8.88
CA GLN A 68 -8.78 -9.01 9.55
C GLN A 68 -9.75 -9.95 10.30
N GLY A 69 -10.97 -10.11 9.76
CA GLY A 69 -12.04 -10.90 10.37
C GLY A 69 -12.63 -10.34 11.66
N GLN A 70 -12.36 -9.08 11.99
CA GLN A 70 -12.99 -8.37 13.10
C GLN A 70 -14.27 -7.68 12.64
N ALA A 71 -15.21 -7.46 13.56
CA ALA A 71 -16.31 -6.54 13.33
C ALA A 71 -15.74 -5.11 13.33
N ALA A 72 -15.49 -4.55 12.16
CA ALA A 72 -14.91 -3.22 12.05
C ALA A 72 -15.95 -2.16 12.46
N ALA A 73 -15.51 -1.10 13.14
CA ALA A 73 -16.34 0.06 13.45
C ALA A 73 -16.92 0.74 12.18
N VAL A 74 -16.24 0.56 11.05
CA VAL A 74 -16.58 1.14 9.73
C VAL A 74 -17.23 0.12 8.78
N GLY A 75 -17.57 -1.08 9.27
CA GLY A 75 -18.26 -2.14 8.51
C GLY A 75 -17.32 -3.16 7.83
N ASN A 76 -17.88 -4.34 7.52
CA ASN A 76 -17.17 -5.56 7.08
C ASN A 76 -16.44 -5.50 5.71
N GLY A 77 -16.22 -4.31 5.14
CA GLY A 77 -15.76 -4.12 3.75
C GLY A 77 -14.64 -3.11 3.54
N LEU A 78 -13.83 -2.81 4.56
CA LEU A 78 -12.68 -1.90 4.44
C LEU A 78 -11.63 -2.52 3.50
N ARG A 79 -11.40 -1.92 2.33
CA ARG A 79 -10.46 -2.45 1.34
C ARG A 79 -9.31 -1.48 1.17
N VAL A 80 -8.16 -1.89 1.68
CA VAL A 80 -6.92 -1.14 1.51
C VAL A 80 -6.39 -1.42 0.12
N THR A 81 -6.28 -0.38 -0.70
CA THR A 81 -5.66 -0.42 -2.02
C THR A 81 -4.58 0.66 -2.08
N LEU A 82 -3.38 0.26 -2.49
CA LEU A 82 -2.22 1.14 -2.64
C LEU A 82 -1.62 0.90 -4.01
N TRP A 83 -1.20 1.95 -4.70
CA TRP A 83 -0.44 1.82 -5.93
C TRP A 83 0.52 2.97 -6.11
N ASP A 84 1.57 2.72 -6.88
CA ASP A 84 2.54 3.71 -7.26
C ASP A 84 2.94 3.59 -8.72
N LEU A 85 3.41 4.72 -9.26
CA LEU A 85 4.18 4.81 -10.49
C LEU A 85 5.50 5.49 -10.15
N HIS A 86 6.61 4.91 -10.61
CA HIS A 86 7.93 5.44 -10.39
C HIS A 86 8.76 5.47 -11.67
N ALA A 87 9.60 6.50 -11.77
CA ALA A 87 10.52 6.70 -12.86
C ALA A 87 11.88 7.10 -12.32
N ARG A 88 12.95 6.58 -12.94
CA ARG A 88 14.31 7.05 -12.75
C ARG A 88 14.99 7.18 -14.09
N TYR A 89 15.64 8.30 -14.35
CA TYR A 89 16.38 8.54 -15.58
C TYR A 89 17.78 9.06 -15.28
N THR A 90 18.78 8.32 -15.76
CA THR A 90 20.20 8.66 -15.62
C THR A 90 20.77 9.04 -16.98
N LEU A 91 21.20 10.30 -17.12
CA LEU A 91 21.82 10.85 -18.33
C LEU A 91 23.23 11.36 -18.00
N GLY A 92 24.25 10.54 -18.27
CA GLY A 92 25.64 10.85 -17.92
C GLY A 92 25.82 10.97 -16.41
N ALA A 93 26.12 12.17 -15.92
CA ALA A 93 26.25 12.48 -14.50
C ALA A 93 24.93 12.93 -13.83
N LEU A 94 23.87 13.19 -14.60
CA LEU A 94 22.57 13.60 -14.08
C LEU A 94 21.73 12.37 -13.75
N ASP A 95 21.13 12.35 -12.57
CA ASP A 95 20.21 11.29 -12.13
C ASP A 95 18.93 11.90 -11.58
N LEU A 96 17.81 11.60 -12.23
CA LEU A 96 16.48 12.11 -11.90
C LEU A 96 15.61 10.96 -11.43
N SER A 97 14.89 11.15 -10.33
CA SER A 97 13.90 10.20 -9.84
C SER A 97 12.58 10.89 -9.53
N SER A 98 11.48 10.18 -9.75
CA SER A 98 10.14 10.64 -9.42
C SER A 98 9.27 9.46 -9.03
N VAL A 99 8.34 9.69 -8.10
CA VAL A 99 7.34 8.73 -7.67
C VAL A 99 6.02 9.43 -7.46
N TYR A 100 4.94 8.79 -7.87
CA TYR A 100 3.57 9.17 -7.55
C TYR A 100 2.89 7.96 -6.92
N ALA A 101 2.33 8.14 -5.72
CA ALA A 101 1.64 7.08 -5.00
C ALA A 101 0.24 7.54 -4.62
N ARG A 102 -0.70 6.59 -4.61
CA ARG A 102 -2.07 6.83 -4.17
C ARG A 102 -2.61 5.62 -3.42
N GLY A 103 -3.34 5.89 -2.34
CA GLY A 103 -4.02 4.88 -1.54
C GLY A 103 -5.49 5.20 -1.32
N THR A 104 -6.28 4.16 -1.05
CA THR A 104 -7.66 4.22 -0.56
C THR A 104 -7.87 3.15 0.50
N ILE A 105 -8.76 3.40 1.45
CA ILE A 105 -9.17 2.49 2.53
C ILE A 105 -10.69 2.37 2.50
#